data_AF-A0A9W9A6G2-F1
#
_entry.id   AF-A0A9W9A6G2-F1
#
_cell.length_a   1.000
_cell.length_b   1.000
_cell.length_c   1.000
_cell.angle_alpha   90.00
_cell.angle_beta   90.00
_cell.angle_gamma   90.00
#
_symmetry.space_group_name_H-M   'P 1'
#
loop_
_entity.id
_entity.type
_entity.pdbx_description
1 polymer ?
#
loop_
_entity_poly.entity_id
_entity_poly.type
_entity_poly.pdbx_seq_one_letter_code
_entity_poly.pdbx_strand_id
1 'polypeptide(L)'
;MPVPDTFDAFVPSNFADLFATADIPPYIGLTELRELERNVVNKFQPSYLHAQKLCSKMILNHSLRCYYFALAILQSFPSKTPSIPQISRDELIGRVYLACILHDLGLSSHEEAIAHPTRDMTFEIHGGILAYEHLRAEYAPDLHLNNSQIADVAQSIMLHTVSFQTGLSSAAGMLLYASAFIDVVGYDAAPPNTKERAITHDTVREIEEAFPLDGMTLRFGGQIREMLDAKPNCLVSHSISERTM
;
A
#
# COMPACT_ATOMS: atom_id res chain seq x y z
N MET A 1 -2.38 8.31 -21.58
CA MET A 1 -3.76 8.75 -21.27
C MET A 1 -3.72 9.50 -19.95
N PRO A 2 -4.48 10.59 -19.80
CA PRO A 2 -4.57 11.28 -18.51
C PRO A 2 -5.17 10.34 -17.45
N VAL A 3 -4.66 10.40 -16.23
CA VAL A 3 -5.20 9.65 -15.09
C VAL A 3 -6.67 10.07 -14.86
N PRO A 4 -7.64 9.13 -14.80
CA PRO A 4 -9.06 9.46 -14.60
C PRO A 4 -9.33 10.35 -13.39
N ASP A 5 -10.40 11.14 -13.42
CA ASP A 5 -10.81 11.99 -12.29
C ASP A 5 -11.60 11.20 -11.22
N THR A 6 -12.12 10.03 -11.56
CA THR A 6 -12.83 9.12 -10.64
C THR A 6 -12.43 7.67 -10.89
N PHE A 7 -12.56 6.83 -9.87
CA PHE A 7 -12.28 5.41 -9.91
C PHE A 7 -13.42 4.62 -9.26
N ASP A 8 -13.49 3.33 -9.55
CA ASP A 8 -14.36 2.43 -8.81
C ASP A 8 -13.88 2.35 -7.35
N ALA A 9 -14.77 2.63 -6.40
CA ALA A 9 -14.44 2.62 -4.96
C ALA A 9 -14.17 1.21 -4.43
N PHE A 10 -14.68 0.19 -5.12
CA PHE A 10 -14.48 -1.21 -4.82
C PHE A 10 -14.08 -1.96 -6.10
N VAL A 11 -13.06 -2.81 -6.00
CA VAL A 11 -12.49 -3.55 -7.14
C VAL A 11 -12.26 -5.01 -6.75
N PRO A 12 -12.07 -5.94 -7.72
CA PRO A 12 -11.71 -7.31 -7.41
C PRO A 12 -10.49 -7.37 -6.46
N SER A 13 -10.59 -8.20 -5.42
CA SER A 13 -9.47 -8.39 -4.47
C SER A 13 -8.33 -9.25 -5.03
N ASN A 14 -8.54 -9.85 -6.21
CA ASN A 14 -7.56 -10.67 -6.89
C ASN A 14 -6.80 -9.82 -7.94
N PHE A 15 -5.46 -9.82 -7.86
CA PHE A 15 -4.60 -9.04 -8.75
C PHE A 15 -4.76 -9.42 -10.22
N ALA A 16 -4.89 -10.72 -10.54
CA ALA A 16 -5.06 -11.16 -11.91
C ALA A 16 -6.42 -10.72 -12.47
N ASP A 17 -7.50 -10.84 -11.68
CA ASP A 17 -8.83 -10.40 -12.08
C ASP A 17 -8.90 -8.88 -12.28
N LEU A 18 -8.22 -8.11 -11.42
CA LEU A 18 -8.15 -6.65 -11.51
C LEU A 18 -7.58 -6.18 -12.85
N PHE A 19 -6.50 -6.82 -13.33
CA PHE A 19 -5.78 -6.41 -14.54
C PHE A 19 -6.11 -7.26 -15.77
N ALA A 20 -7.02 -8.24 -15.68
CA ALA A 20 -7.35 -9.16 -16.76
C ALA A 20 -7.81 -8.43 -18.05
N THR A 21 -8.49 -7.31 -17.88
CA THR A 21 -9.05 -6.50 -18.98
C THR A 21 -8.43 -5.11 -19.10
N ALA A 22 -7.46 -4.78 -18.25
CA ALA A 22 -6.83 -3.47 -18.26
C ALA A 22 -5.94 -3.30 -19.50
N ASP A 23 -5.99 -2.13 -20.13
CA ASP A 23 -5.05 -1.78 -21.20
C ASP A 23 -3.62 -1.66 -20.64
N ILE A 24 -2.63 -1.85 -21.50
CA ILE A 24 -1.23 -1.59 -21.13
C ILE A 24 -1.08 -0.08 -20.92
N PRO A 25 -0.67 0.38 -19.73
CA PRO A 25 -0.51 1.79 -19.46
C PRO A 25 0.69 2.34 -20.25
N PRO A 26 0.64 3.61 -20.67
CA PRO A 26 1.84 4.28 -21.15
C PRO A 26 2.82 4.50 -20.00
N TYR A 27 4.09 4.75 -20.34
CA TYR A 27 5.06 5.24 -19.35
C TYR A 27 4.57 6.54 -18.69
N ILE A 28 4.82 6.64 -17.38
CA ILE A 28 4.65 7.85 -16.56
C ILE A 28 5.91 8.04 -15.74
N GLY A 29 6.48 9.25 -15.77
CA GLY A 29 7.72 9.56 -15.05
C GLY A 29 7.46 9.99 -13.61
N LEU A 30 8.48 9.90 -12.75
CA LEU A 30 8.36 10.29 -11.34
C LEU A 30 8.01 11.78 -11.19
N THR A 31 8.47 12.61 -12.10
CA THR A 31 8.09 14.04 -12.13
C THR A 31 6.59 14.21 -12.31
N GLU A 32 5.96 13.45 -13.20
CA GLU A 32 4.52 13.51 -13.44
C GLU A 32 3.74 12.92 -12.26
N LEU A 33 4.23 11.84 -11.64
CA LEU A 33 3.64 11.29 -10.42
C LEU A 33 3.67 12.31 -9.26
N ARG A 34 4.76 13.06 -9.11
CA ARG A 34 4.88 14.14 -8.09
C ARG A 34 3.91 15.29 -8.31
N GLU A 35 3.49 15.53 -9.56
CA GLU A 35 2.43 16.51 -9.84
C GLU A 35 1.06 16.01 -9.37
N LEU A 36 0.79 14.71 -9.46
CA LEU A 36 -0.49 14.12 -9.01
C LEU A 36 -0.66 14.20 -7.48
N GLU A 37 0.43 14.12 -6.71
CA GLU A 37 0.40 14.11 -5.23
C GLU A 37 0.59 15.49 -4.58
N ARG A 38 0.83 16.55 -5.37
CA ARG A 38 1.27 17.87 -4.89
C ARG A 38 0.46 18.41 -3.70
N ASN A 39 -0.86 18.22 -3.74
CA ASN A 39 -1.76 18.68 -2.68
C ASN A 39 -1.89 17.68 -1.52
N VAL A 40 -1.62 16.40 -1.78
CA VAL A 40 -1.79 15.30 -0.82
C VAL A 40 -0.63 15.25 0.17
N VAL A 41 0.62 15.35 -0.31
CA VAL A 41 1.81 15.26 0.55
C VAL A 41 1.81 16.36 1.60
N ASN A 42 1.45 17.58 1.22
CA ASN A 42 1.36 18.71 2.15
C ASN A 42 0.22 18.52 3.16
N LYS A 43 -0.95 18.06 2.70
CA LYS A 43 -2.12 17.82 3.55
C LYS A 43 -1.84 16.77 4.63
N PHE A 44 -1.10 15.72 4.30
CA PHE A 44 -0.83 14.59 5.19
C PHE A 44 0.62 14.52 5.68
N GLN A 45 1.31 15.67 5.71
CA GLN A 45 2.66 15.79 6.25
C GLN A 45 2.81 15.20 7.67
N PRO A 46 1.85 15.37 8.60
CA PRO A 46 1.96 14.77 9.93
C PRO A 46 2.12 13.25 9.93
N SER A 47 1.39 12.52 9.06
CA SER A 47 1.55 11.06 8.90
C SER A 47 2.92 10.67 8.34
N TYR A 48 3.49 11.46 7.42
CA TYR A 48 4.84 11.22 6.94
C TYR A 48 5.87 11.37 8.07
N LEU A 49 5.74 12.42 8.88
CA LEU A 49 6.64 12.63 10.03
C LEU A 49 6.48 11.52 11.08
N HIS A 50 5.26 11.05 11.30
CA HIS A 50 4.99 9.92 12.17
C HIS A 50 5.65 8.63 11.68
N ALA A 51 5.48 8.30 10.39
CA ALA A 51 6.16 7.18 9.76
C ALA A 51 7.70 7.32 9.82
N GLN A 52 8.23 8.51 9.53
CA GLN A 52 9.67 8.79 9.58
C GLN A 52 10.25 8.63 11.00
N LYS A 53 9.48 8.95 12.04
CA LYS A 53 9.88 8.75 13.43
C LYS A 53 9.92 7.27 13.80
N LEU A 54 8.91 6.51 13.42
CA LEU A 54 8.73 5.13 13.87
C LEU A 54 9.46 4.09 13.00
N CYS A 55 9.60 4.35 11.71
CA CYS A 55 10.15 3.38 10.76
C CYS A 55 11.64 3.63 10.52
N SER A 56 12.36 2.54 10.22
CA SER A 56 13.70 2.66 9.67
C SER A 56 13.65 3.34 8.29
N LYS A 57 14.76 3.93 7.85
CA LYS A 57 14.87 4.50 6.50
C LYS A 57 14.53 3.48 5.39
N MET A 58 14.89 2.22 5.60
CA MET A 58 14.58 1.14 4.66
C MET A 58 13.07 0.93 4.50
N ILE A 59 12.33 0.85 5.62
CA ILE A 59 10.87 0.71 5.61
C ILE A 59 10.22 1.96 5.02
N LEU A 60 10.72 3.16 5.37
CA LEU A 60 10.19 4.40 4.80
C LEU A 60 10.38 4.47 3.28
N ASN A 61 11.54 4.04 2.77
CA ASN A 61 11.77 3.96 1.32
C ASN A 61 10.83 2.96 0.65
N HIS A 62 10.61 1.79 1.26
CA HIS A 62 9.62 0.81 0.80
C HIS A 62 8.22 1.41 0.69
N SER A 63 7.75 2.04 1.78
CA SER A 63 6.46 2.74 1.79
C SER A 63 6.32 3.78 0.68
N LEU A 64 7.40 4.54 0.40
CA LEU A 64 7.40 5.53 -0.68
C LEU A 64 7.36 4.88 -2.06
N ARG A 65 8.11 3.80 -2.29
CA ARG A 65 8.01 3.03 -3.55
C ARG A 65 6.60 2.48 -3.75
N CYS A 66 6.01 1.88 -2.72
CA CYS A 66 4.63 1.41 -2.74
C CYS A 66 3.64 2.52 -3.10
N TYR A 67 3.85 3.74 -2.59
CA TYR A 67 3.01 4.87 -2.94
C TYR A 67 3.13 5.25 -4.41
N TYR A 68 4.35 5.43 -4.92
CA TYR A 68 4.54 5.83 -6.33
C TYR A 68 4.15 4.73 -7.32
N PHE A 69 4.37 3.46 -6.98
CA PHE A 69 3.83 2.34 -7.76
C PHE A 69 2.31 2.38 -7.79
N ALA A 70 1.64 2.62 -6.66
CA ALA A 70 0.19 2.76 -6.62
C ALA A 70 -0.30 3.93 -7.49
N LEU A 71 0.39 5.07 -7.48
CA LEU A 71 0.04 6.20 -8.37
C LEU A 71 0.19 5.86 -9.84
N ALA A 72 1.23 5.11 -10.22
CA ALA A 72 1.41 4.68 -11.61
C ALA A 72 0.33 3.65 -12.02
N ILE A 73 -0.04 2.74 -11.12
CA ILE A 73 -1.10 1.74 -11.34
C ILE A 73 -2.46 2.39 -11.62
N LEU A 74 -2.73 3.60 -11.11
CA LEU A 74 -3.98 4.33 -11.38
C LEU A 74 -4.26 4.50 -12.88
N GLN A 75 -3.25 4.50 -13.75
CA GLN A 75 -3.45 4.60 -15.20
C GLN A 75 -4.25 3.43 -15.79
N SER A 76 -4.19 2.27 -15.13
CA SER A 76 -4.85 1.02 -15.54
C SER A 76 -5.95 0.58 -14.59
N PHE A 77 -6.29 1.41 -13.60
CA PHE A 77 -7.24 1.04 -12.55
C PHE A 77 -8.70 1.20 -13.00
N PRO A 78 -9.62 0.31 -12.59
CA PRO A 78 -11.03 0.38 -13.00
C PRO A 78 -11.72 1.71 -12.65
N SER A 79 -12.57 2.17 -13.57
CA SER A 79 -13.34 3.40 -13.44
C SER A 79 -14.65 3.28 -14.21
N LYS A 80 -15.73 3.85 -13.65
CA LYS A 80 -17.07 3.88 -14.26
C LYS A 80 -17.66 2.49 -14.52
N THR A 81 -17.31 1.48 -13.71
CA THR A 81 -17.99 0.17 -13.80
C THR A 81 -19.46 0.33 -13.39
N PRO A 82 -20.42 -0.20 -14.19
CA PRO A 82 -21.83 -0.12 -13.85
C PRO A 82 -22.12 -0.63 -12.44
N SER A 83 -22.91 0.13 -11.69
CA SER A 83 -23.35 -0.19 -10.32
C SER A 83 -22.26 -0.18 -9.23
N ILE A 84 -21.03 0.23 -9.55
CA ILE A 84 -19.96 0.38 -8.55
C ILE A 84 -19.88 1.85 -8.10
N PRO A 85 -19.95 2.15 -6.79
CA PRO A 85 -19.73 3.49 -6.26
C PRO A 85 -18.41 4.07 -6.75
N GLN A 86 -18.37 5.38 -7.03
CA GLN A 86 -17.15 6.04 -7.50
C GLN A 86 -16.47 6.81 -6.35
N ILE A 87 -15.15 6.83 -6.37
CA ILE A 87 -14.30 7.66 -5.52
C ILE A 87 -13.56 8.70 -6.38
N SER A 88 -13.41 9.93 -5.88
CA SER A 88 -12.63 10.95 -6.60
C SER A 88 -11.14 10.62 -6.59
N ARG A 89 -10.41 11.02 -7.64
CA ARG A 89 -8.95 10.83 -7.72
C ARG A 89 -8.24 11.39 -6.49
N ASP A 90 -8.54 12.63 -6.10
CA ASP A 90 -7.86 13.30 -4.99
C ASP A 90 -8.10 12.58 -3.65
N GLU A 91 -9.32 12.08 -3.44
CA GLU A 91 -9.63 11.29 -2.25
C GLU A 91 -8.93 9.94 -2.26
N LEU A 92 -8.91 9.24 -3.39
CA LEU A 92 -8.22 7.96 -3.52
C LEU A 92 -6.71 8.11 -3.32
N ILE A 93 -6.07 9.08 -3.97
CA ILE A 93 -4.64 9.38 -3.80
C ILE A 93 -4.34 9.68 -2.32
N GLY A 94 -5.21 10.42 -1.63
CA GLY A 94 -5.08 10.68 -0.20
C GLY A 94 -5.12 9.43 0.67
N ARG A 95 -6.10 8.55 0.44
CA ARG A 95 -6.22 7.28 1.18
C ARG A 95 -5.04 6.35 0.89
N VAL A 96 -4.61 6.25 -0.37
CA VAL A 96 -3.47 5.45 -0.80
C VAL A 96 -2.17 5.96 -0.19
N TYR A 97 -1.96 7.28 -0.16
CA TYR A 97 -0.79 7.88 0.49
C TYR A 97 -0.69 7.47 1.96
N LEU A 98 -1.77 7.69 2.72
CA LEU A 98 -1.84 7.34 4.13
C LEU A 98 -1.66 5.83 4.36
N ALA A 99 -2.30 5.00 3.54
CA ALA A 99 -2.16 3.56 3.64
C ALA A 99 -0.70 3.13 3.37
N CYS A 100 -0.07 3.62 2.31
CA CYS A 100 1.30 3.25 1.95
C CYS A 100 2.34 3.70 2.98
N ILE A 101 2.26 4.94 3.50
CA ILE A 101 3.26 5.43 4.48
C ILE A 101 3.08 4.85 5.89
N LEU A 102 1.91 4.29 6.21
CA LEU A 102 1.62 3.76 7.55
C LEU A 102 1.50 2.22 7.61
N HIS A 103 1.50 1.50 6.48
CA HIS A 103 1.16 0.05 6.51
C HIS A 103 2.14 -0.81 7.33
N ASP A 104 3.41 -0.43 7.35
CA ASP A 104 4.47 -1.17 8.02
C ASP A 104 4.84 -0.62 9.41
N LEU A 105 4.00 0.23 10.02
CA LEU A 105 4.23 0.69 11.39
C LEU A 105 4.37 -0.48 12.38
N GLY A 106 3.70 -1.61 12.12
CA GLY A 106 3.78 -2.80 12.97
C GLY A 106 5.14 -3.51 12.93
N LEU A 107 6.01 -3.19 11.97
CA LEU A 107 7.40 -3.65 11.89
C LEU A 107 8.37 -2.75 12.65
N SER A 108 7.89 -1.64 13.23
CA SER A 108 8.72 -0.69 13.94
C SER A 108 9.41 -1.33 15.15
N SER A 109 10.68 -0.98 15.33
CA SER A 109 11.45 -1.26 16.53
C SER A 109 11.52 -0.05 17.48
N HIS A 110 10.76 1.01 17.22
CA HIS A 110 10.72 2.21 18.05
C HIS A 110 9.96 1.91 19.36
N GLU A 111 10.40 2.50 20.47
CA GLU A 111 9.86 2.23 21.80
C GLU A 111 8.34 2.45 21.89
N GLU A 112 7.83 3.50 21.25
CA GLU A 112 6.39 3.80 21.19
C GLU A 112 5.56 2.70 20.52
N ALA A 113 6.06 2.12 19.42
CA ALA A 113 5.35 1.03 18.75
C ALA A 113 5.44 -0.28 19.56
N ILE A 114 6.61 -0.57 20.15
CA ILE A 114 6.83 -1.77 20.96
C ILE A 114 6.01 -1.73 22.26
N ALA A 115 5.87 -0.57 22.90
CA ALA A 115 5.12 -0.42 24.14
C ALA A 115 3.59 -0.53 23.96
N HIS A 116 3.11 -0.52 22.71
CA HIS A 116 1.67 -0.56 22.44
C HIS A 116 1.06 -1.91 22.81
N PRO A 117 -0.12 -1.98 23.46
CA PRO A 117 -0.73 -3.24 23.91
C PRO A 117 -1.03 -4.27 22.81
N THR A 118 -1.12 -3.83 21.55
CA THR A 118 -1.41 -4.72 20.41
C THR A 118 -0.15 -5.29 19.75
N ARG A 119 1.05 -5.00 20.29
CA ARG A 119 2.34 -5.43 19.73
C ARG A 119 2.47 -6.94 19.54
N ASP A 120 1.72 -7.73 20.31
CA ASP A 120 1.71 -9.20 20.24
C ASP A 120 0.76 -9.76 19.16
N MET A 121 -0.07 -8.93 18.54
CA MET A 121 -0.82 -9.30 17.33
C MET A 121 0.12 -9.43 16.12
N THR A 122 -0.39 -9.91 15.00
CA THR A 122 0.33 -9.85 13.71
C THR A 122 0.64 -8.39 13.35
N PHE A 123 1.76 -8.14 12.65
CA PHE A 123 2.23 -6.77 12.42
C PHE A 123 1.24 -5.93 11.61
N GLU A 124 0.45 -6.55 10.73
CA GLU A 124 -0.57 -5.89 9.93
C GLU A 124 -1.69 -5.33 10.82
N ILE A 125 -2.17 -6.14 11.78
CA ILE A 125 -3.21 -5.70 12.73
C ILE A 125 -2.64 -4.68 13.70
N HIS A 126 -1.46 -4.94 14.26
CA HIS A 126 -0.79 -4.02 15.16
C HIS A 126 -0.55 -2.65 14.49
N GLY A 127 0.04 -2.65 13.29
CA GLY A 127 0.30 -1.45 12.48
C GLY A 127 -0.99 -0.75 12.06
N GLY A 128 -2.03 -1.50 11.68
CA GLY A 128 -3.34 -0.93 11.35
C GLY A 128 -4.00 -0.23 12.53
N ILE A 129 -3.83 -0.75 13.76
CA ILE A 129 -4.33 -0.10 14.99
C ILE A 129 -3.54 1.18 15.27
N LEU A 130 -2.20 1.14 15.21
CA LEU A 130 -1.36 2.33 15.37
C LEU A 130 -1.75 3.43 14.36
N ALA A 131 -1.92 3.04 13.09
CA ALA A 131 -2.35 3.94 12.03
C ALA A 131 -3.74 4.53 12.30
N TYR A 132 -4.72 3.70 12.70
CA TYR A 132 -6.06 4.16 13.05
C TYR A 132 -6.04 5.21 14.17
N GLU A 133 -5.29 4.96 15.24
CA GLU A 133 -5.18 5.87 16.37
C GLU A 133 -4.52 7.19 16.00
N HIS A 134 -3.42 7.14 15.24
CA HIS A 134 -2.74 8.31 14.69
C HIS A 134 -3.69 9.13 13.80
N LEU A 135 -4.34 8.49 12.83
CA LEU A 135 -5.24 9.17 11.89
C LEU A 135 -6.42 9.83 12.60
N ARG A 136 -6.99 9.16 13.62
CA ARG A 136 -8.08 9.72 14.42
C ARG A 136 -7.62 10.90 15.26
N ALA A 137 -6.44 10.82 15.87
CA ALA A 137 -5.91 11.91 16.68
C ALA A 137 -5.58 13.14 15.82
N GLU A 138 -5.01 12.93 14.64
CA GLU A 138 -4.47 13.99 13.79
C GLU A 138 -5.53 14.63 12.87
N TYR A 139 -6.43 13.84 12.26
CA TYR A 139 -7.27 14.33 11.16
C TYR A 139 -8.77 14.38 11.43
N ALA A 140 -9.24 13.71 12.49
CA ALA A 140 -10.65 13.81 12.88
C ALA A 140 -11.05 15.19 13.45
N PRO A 141 -10.22 15.89 14.26
CA PRO A 141 -10.61 17.18 14.85
C PRO A 141 -10.94 18.26 13.82
N ASP A 142 -10.15 18.33 12.74
CA ASP A 142 -10.30 19.35 11.70
C ASP A 142 -11.10 18.86 10.48
N LEU A 143 -11.78 17.71 10.61
CA LEU A 143 -12.60 17.07 9.57
C LEU A 143 -11.85 16.85 8.23
N HIS A 144 -10.52 16.71 8.29
CA HIS A 144 -9.72 16.39 7.11
C HIS A 144 -9.98 14.98 6.59
N LEU A 145 -10.36 14.08 7.50
CA LEU A 145 -10.84 12.73 7.23
C LEU A 145 -12.07 12.43 8.10
N ASN A 146 -13.07 11.76 7.53
CA ASN A 146 -14.20 11.22 8.28
C ASN A 146 -13.92 9.78 8.77
N ASN A 147 -14.77 9.26 9.66
CA ASN A 147 -14.62 7.93 10.25
C ASN A 147 -14.53 6.80 9.21
N SER A 148 -15.28 6.90 8.09
CA SER A 148 -15.24 5.89 7.03
C SER A 148 -13.93 5.92 6.27
N GLN A 149 -13.35 7.10 6.03
CA GLN A 149 -12.04 7.25 5.38
C GLN A 149 -10.93 6.70 6.28
N ILE A 150 -10.96 7.01 7.58
CA ILE A 150 -9.99 6.49 8.55
C ILE A 150 -10.09 4.96 8.65
N ALA A 151 -11.31 4.42 8.74
CA ALA A 151 -11.54 2.99 8.81
C ALA A 151 -11.08 2.26 7.54
N ASP A 152 -11.31 2.85 6.36
CA ASP A 152 -10.85 2.29 5.08
C ASP A 152 -9.32 2.20 5.01
N VAL A 153 -8.60 3.26 5.41
CA VAL A 153 -7.13 3.24 5.48
C VAL A 153 -6.64 2.19 6.46
N ALA A 154 -7.20 2.15 7.68
CA ALA A 154 -6.81 1.16 8.69
C ALA A 154 -7.09 -0.27 8.23
N GLN A 155 -8.25 -0.54 7.64
CA GLN A 155 -8.59 -1.86 7.10
C GLN A 155 -7.69 -2.24 5.93
N SER A 156 -7.36 -1.30 5.04
CA SER A 156 -6.40 -1.51 3.96
C SER A 156 -5.05 -1.97 4.49
N ILE A 157 -4.56 -1.34 5.55
CA ILE A 157 -3.33 -1.73 6.24
C ILE A 157 -3.47 -3.12 6.88
N MET A 158 -4.56 -3.43 7.57
CA MET A 158 -4.69 -4.72 8.25
C MET A 158 -4.71 -5.92 7.29
N LEU A 159 -5.05 -5.69 6.02
CA LEU A 159 -5.26 -6.73 5.02
C LEU A 159 -4.18 -6.73 3.92
N HIS A 160 -3.21 -5.82 3.94
CA HIS A 160 -2.32 -5.57 2.79
C HIS A 160 -1.38 -6.73 2.44
N THR A 161 -1.17 -7.68 3.35
CA THR A 161 -0.37 -8.88 3.07
C THR A 161 -1.21 -10.02 2.54
N VAL A 162 -2.55 -9.96 2.64
CA VAL A 162 -3.44 -11.09 2.38
C VAL A 162 -3.83 -11.18 0.90
N SER A 163 -3.51 -12.30 0.26
CA SER A 163 -3.90 -12.57 -1.13
C SER A 163 -5.30 -13.20 -1.21
N PHE A 164 -6.33 -12.38 -1.29
CA PHE A 164 -7.70 -12.84 -1.44
C PHE A 164 -7.97 -13.39 -2.85
N GLN A 165 -8.59 -14.57 -2.92
CA GLN A 165 -8.92 -15.23 -4.19
C GLN A 165 -10.27 -14.78 -4.76
N THR A 166 -11.17 -14.26 -3.92
CA THR A 166 -12.51 -13.82 -4.30
C THR A 166 -12.92 -12.62 -3.45
N GLY A 167 -13.96 -11.90 -3.91
CA GLY A 167 -14.52 -10.75 -3.19
C GLY A 167 -14.05 -9.41 -3.74
N LEU A 168 -14.38 -8.36 -3.00
CA LEU A 168 -14.05 -6.98 -3.34
C LEU A 168 -13.17 -6.36 -2.25
N SER A 169 -12.18 -5.59 -2.69
CA SER A 169 -11.35 -4.72 -1.85
C SER A 169 -11.78 -3.28 -2.07
N SER A 170 -11.52 -2.41 -1.10
CA SER A 170 -11.53 -0.98 -1.43
C SER A 170 -10.43 -0.68 -2.44
N ALA A 171 -10.62 0.36 -3.23
CA ALA A 171 -9.61 0.81 -4.20
C ALA A 171 -8.25 1.06 -3.54
N ALA A 172 -8.25 1.72 -2.37
CA ALA A 172 -7.04 2.00 -1.61
C ALA A 172 -6.33 0.73 -1.12
N GLY A 173 -7.10 -0.23 -0.58
CA GLY A 173 -6.55 -1.50 -0.12
C GLY A 173 -5.95 -2.34 -1.24
N MET A 174 -6.61 -2.38 -2.40
CA MET A 174 -6.10 -3.11 -3.55
C MET A 174 -4.84 -2.47 -4.15
N LEU A 175 -4.79 -1.13 -4.20
CA LEU A 175 -3.61 -0.40 -4.63
C LEU A 175 -2.42 -0.62 -3.70
N LEU A 176 -2.65 -0.60 -2.38
CA LEU A 176 -1.62 -0.91 -1.39
C LEU A 176 -1.10 -2.35 -1.54
N TYR A 177 -2.00 -3.33 -1.64
CA TYR A 177 -1.60 -4.74 -1.85
C TYR A 177 -0.80 -4.89 -3.16
N ALA A 178 -1.30 -4.34 -4.26
CA ALA A 178 -0.67 -4.46 -5.58
C ALA A 178 0.73 -3.84 -5.59
N SER A 179 0.90 -2.67 -4.99
CA SER A 179 2.19 -1.99 -4.97
C SER A 179 3.18 -2.65 -4.02
N ALA A 180 2.75 -3.08 -2.83
CA ALA A 180 3.59 -3.84 -1.89
C ALA A 180 4.02 -5.18 -2.49
N PHE A 181 3.13 -5.87 -3.20
CA PHE A 181 3.45 -7.10 -3.91
C PHE A 181 4.55 -6.89 -4.96
N ILE A 182 4.40 -5.85 -5.82
CA ILE A 182 5.41 -5.53 -6.83
C ILE A 182 6.76 -5.20 -6.20
N ASP A 183 6.77 -4.46 -5.08
CA ASP A 183 8.02 -4.06 -4.42
C ASP A 183 8.74 -5.22 -3.70
N VAL A 184 7.98 -6.10 -3.05
CA VAL A 184 8.56 -7.20 -2.24
C VAL A 184 8.91 -8.41 -3.10
N VAL A 185 8.00 -8.81 -4.00
CA VAL A 185 8.16 -10.01 -4.84
C VAL A 185 8.98 -9.68 -6.08
N GLY A 186 9.00 -8.41 -6.49
CA GLY A 186 9.70 -7.91 -7.66
C GLY A 186 8.78 -7.88 -8.88
N TYR A 187 8.93 -6.85 -9.71
CA TYR A 187 8.17 -6.68 -10.95
C TYR A 187 8.18 -7.95 -11.81
N ASP A 188 9.33 -8.61 -11.93
CA ASP A 188 9.46 -9.77 -12.81
C ASP A 188 8.80 -11.06 -12.33
N ALA A 189 8.54 -11.18 -11.03
CA ALA A 189 7.93 -12.36 -10.43
C ALA A 189 6.39 -12.30 -10.38
N ALA A 190 5.78 -11.18 -10.79
CA ALA A 190 4.34 -11.10 -10.99
C ALA A 190 3.88 -12.00 -12.17
N PRO A 191 2.63 -12.52 -12.15
CA PRO A 191 2.15 -13.42 -13.18
C PRO A 191 2.34 -12.86 -14.61
N PRO A 192 2.69 -13.70 -15.60
CA PRO A 192 2.82 -13.25 -16.98
C PRO A 192 1.54 -12.60 -17.50
N ASN A 193 1.67 -11.51 -18.26
CA ASN A 193 0.57 -10.74 -18.87
C ASN A 193 -0.32 -9.95 -17.88
N THR A 194 0.01 -9.89 -16.59
CA THR A 194 -0.68 -9.01 -15.62
C THR A 194 0.18 -7.83 -15.21
N LYS A 195 1.50 -8.02 -15.04
CA LYS A 195 2.43 -6.95 -14.62
C LYS A 195 2.54 -5.81 -15.64
N GLU A 196 2.62 -6.14 -16.92
CA GLU A 196 2.73 -5.15 -18.00
C GLU A 196 1.44 -4.33 -18.15
N ARG A 197 0.32 -4.83 -17.62
CA ARG A 197 -0.97 -4.12 -17.58
C ARG A 197 -1.12 -3.26 -16.33
N ALA A 198 -0.30 -3.46 -15.31
CA ALA A 198 -0.35 -2.72 -14.05
C ALA A 198 0.55 -1.49 -14.07
N ILE A 199 1.83 -1.65 -14.45
CA ILE A 199 2.83 -0.57 -14.44
C ILE A 199 3.91 -0.84 -15.48
N THR A 200 4.54 0.20 -16.03
CA THR A 200 5.66 0.00 -16.96
C THR A 200 6.98 -0.22 -16.22
N HIS A 201 7.85 -1.06 -16.78
CA HIS A 201 9.18 -1.33 -16.21
C HIS A 201 10.05 -0.07 -16.11
N ASP A 202 9.93 0.88 -17.04
CA ASP A 202 10.69 2.14 -16.99
C ASP A 202 10.26 3.02 -15.81
N THR A 203 8.95 3.07 -15.53
CA THR A 203 8.42 3.74 -14.33
C THR A 203 8.93 3.08 -13.05
N VAL A 204 8.96 1.73 -12.99
CA VAL A 204 9.48 0.99 -11.83
C VAL A 204 10.93 1.36 -11.55
N ARG A 205 11.78 1.30 -12.58
CA ARG A 205 13.21 1.63 -12.47
C ARG A 205 13.45 3.04 -11.94
N GLU A 206 12.75 4.04 -12.47
CA GLU A 206 12.91 5.43 -12.04
C GLU A 206 12.52 5.65 -10.57
N ILE A 207 11.48 4.94 -10.10
CA ILE A 207 11.05 4.98 -8.69
C ILE A 207 12.09 4.30 -7.78
N GLU A 208 12.61 3.13 -8.17
CA GLU A 208 13.65 2.42 -7.40
C GLU A 208 14.97 3.20 -7.33
N GLU A 209 15.33 3.93 -8.39
CA GLU A 209 16.48 4.84 -8.39
C GLU A 209 16.30 6.01 -7.41
N ALA A 210 15.08 6.55 -7.30
CA ALA A 210 14.77 7.64 -6.38
C ALA A 210 14.65 7.19 -4.91
N PHE A 211 14.22 5.95 -4.68
CA PHE A 211 14.02 5.37 -3.35
C PHE A 211 14.74 4.01 -3.24
N PRO A 212 16.07 4.01 -3.01
CA PRO A 212 16.87 2.79 -3.07
C PRO A 212 16.38 1.66 -2.15
N LEU A 213 16.51 0.42 -2.64
CA LEU A 213 16.19 -0.82 -1.92
C LEU A 213 17.07 -1.02 -0.68
N ASP A 214 18.32 -0.55 -0.65
CA ASP A 214 19.22 -0.61 0.52
C ASP A 214 19.33 -2.00 1.20
N GLY A 215 19.28 -3.08 0.41
CA GLY A 215 19.32 -4.47 0.92
C GLY A 215 18.02 -4.95 1.57
N MET A 216 16.90 -4.28 1.28
CA MET A 216 15.58 -4.56 1.83
C MET A 216 15.19 -6.02 1.72
N THR A 217 15.32 -6.67 0.56
CA THR A 217 14.84 -8.06 0.39
C THR A 217 15.46 -9.02 1.41
N LEU A 218 16.75 -8.86 1.72
CA LEU A 218 17.46 -9.67 2.72
C LEU A 218 17.02 -9.31 4.15
N ARG A 219 16.95 -8.02 4.47
CA ARG A 219 16.63 -7.53 5.83
C ARG A 219 15.17 -7.75 6.18
N PHE A 220 14.28 -7.37 5.29
CA PHE A 220 12.83 -7.58 5.39
C PHE A 220 12.52 -9.07 5.44
N GLY A 221 13.12 -9.89 4.57
CA GLY A 221 12.96 -11.35 4.62
C GLY A 221 13.42 -11.95 5.95
N GLY A 222 14.52 -11.44 6.54
CA GLY A 222 14.96 -11.81 7.89
C GLY A 222 13.94 -11.43 8.97
N GLN A 223 13.46 -10.19 8.97
CA GLN A 223 12.46 -9.71 9.94
C GLN A 223 11.13 -10.48 9.85
N ILE A 224 10.65 -10.77 8.64
CA ILE A 224 9.44 -11.57 8.44
C ILE A 224 9.68 -12.98 8.95
N ARG A 225 10.84 -13.60 8.70
CA ARG A 225 11.15 -14.94 9.21
C ARG A 225 11.17 -14.99 10.74
N GLU A 226 11.87 -14.06 11.40
CA GLU A 226 11.89 -13.96 12.86
C GLU A 226 10.48 -13.79 13.43
N MET A 227 9.62 -13.03 12.75
CA MET A 227 8.24 -12.87 13.15
C MET A 227 7.43 -14.14 12.99
N LEU A 228 7.57 -14.86 11.87
CA LEU A 228 6.89 -16.12 11.63
C LEU A 228 7.30 -17.19 12.66
N ASP A 229 8.57 -17.19 13.08
CA ASP A 229 9.07 -18.08 14.14
C ASP A 229 8.46 -17.73 15.50
N ALA A 230 8.35 -16.43 15.83
CA ALA A 230 7.77 -15.98 17.10
C ALA A 230 6.24 -16.06 17.13
N LYS A 231 5.59 -15.90 15.96
CA LYS A 231 4.14 -15.77 15.77
C LYS A 231 3.70 -16.52 14.52
N PRO A 232 3.60 -17.85 14.57
CA PRO A 232 3.24 -18.67 13.41
C PRO A 232 1.81 -18.39 12.89
N ASN A 233 0.98 -17.74 13.69
CA ASN A 233 -0.37 -17.30 13.34
C ASN A 233 -0.43 -15.89 12.70
N CYS A 234 0.70 -15.33 12.28
CA CYS A 234 0.74 -14.05 11.55
C CYS A 234 -0.01 -14.12 10.21
N LEU A 235 -0.69 -13.05 9.81
CA LEU A 235 -1.49 -13.02 8.58
C LEU A 235 -0.65 -13.27 7.32
N VAL A 236 0.55 -12.68 7.24
CA VAL A 236 1.50 -12.89 6.13
C VAL A 236 1.87 -14.36 5.92
N SER A 237 1.78 -15.22 6.96
CA SER A 237 2.04 -16.65 6.83
C SER A 237 1.04 -17.36 5.91
N HIS A 238 -0.17 -16.80 5.77
CA HIS A 238 -1.22 -17.34 4.91
C HIS A 238 -1.06 -16.92 3.44
N SER A 239 -0.19 -15.96 3.15
CA SER A 239 0.11 -15.49 1.80
C SER A 239 1.39 -16.08 1.23
N ILE A 240 2.31 -16.53 2.08
CA ILE A 240 3.53 -17.22 1.67
C ILE A 240 3.21 -18.71 1.52
N SER A 241 2.75 -19.10 0.33
CA SER A 241 2.56 -20.51 -0.02
C SER A 241 3.92 -21.21 -0.20
N GLU A 242 4.58 -21.60 0.90
CA GLU A 242 5.39 -22.82 0.87
C GLU A 242 4.50 -23.99 1.30
N ARG A 243 3.94 -24.68 0.31
CA ARG A 243 3.55 -26.09 0.50
C ARG A 243 4.82 -26.90 0.76
N THR A 244 5.24 -26.97 2.01
CA THR A 244 6.14 -28.00 2.51
C THR A 244 5.83 -28.23 4.00
N MET A 245 4.73 -28.96 4.22
CA MET A 245 4.67 -29.94 5.31
C MET A 245 5.01 -31.31 4.74
#